data_AF-A0A0F9TTI2-F1
#
_entry.id   AF-A0A0F9TTI2-F1
#
_cell.length_a   1.000
_cell.length_b   1.000
_cell.length_c   1.000
_cell.angle_alpha   90.00
_cell.angle_beta   90.00
_cell.angle_gamma   90.00
#
_symmetry.space_group_name_H-M   'P 1'
#
loop_
_entity.id
_entity.type
_entity.pdbx_description
1 polymer ?
#
loop_
_entity_poly.entity_id
_entity_poly.type
_entity_poly.pdbx_seq_one_letter_code
_entity_poly.pdbx_strand_id
1 'polypeptide(L)'
;MPTAENAKLQYEAGQNAAGFILLTNAAADYIDYKSAVNLWSNRAGYVPSVKPNGLATGGVITPAISGTNDLVDVAALTCYIAGVLTSVGAATDETCLRGVTTDIYRTNSLTVTSGGAIAVVAGTDHTAVSETRGATGGPPWIDNNAIEIGQVRFILIANAAVVASEIKQVNGVHQERYDYPTWVVEHYDVESGIIGYAGVKFNAALAAIHSEDAGSTVAGKLVYVSYYTPSFADVPQADAFVRPGEAHSVGSKQIYGSVLGSVSKTLNQGGFTAYLLQGVTDGLLLYEGANLLFKFFPDKLNSEYILTQGILGIVESYPAGDEISAVCTISAAKQGVRVTG
;
A
#
# COMPACT_ATOMS: atom_id res chain seq x y z
N MET A 1 -14.92 -33.40 -27.59
CA MET A 1 -14.91 -32.90 -26.19
C MET A 1 -13.70 -32.01 -26.04
N PRO A 2 -13.82 -30.80 -25.47
CA PRO A 2 -12.65 -29.95 -25.22
C PRO A 2 -11.73 -30.62 -24.18
N THR A 3 -10.42 -30.60 -24.42
CA THR A 3 -9.38 -31.13 -23.53
C THR A 3 -8.34 -30.05 -23.25
N ALA A 4 -7.60 -30.19 -22.16
CA ALA A 4 -6.47 -29.32 -21.80
C ALA A 4 -5.12 -29.91 -22.25
N GLU A 5 -5.12 -30.71 -23.33
CA GLU A 5 -3.92 -31.40 -23.84
C GLU A 5 -2.79 -30.43 -24.22
N ASN A 6 -3.15 -29.21 -24.63
CA ASN A 6 -2.21 -28.15 -24.98
C ASN A 6 -1.99 -27.13 -23.86
N ALA A 7 -2.29 -27.48 -22.61
CA ALA A 7 -2.16 -26.58 -21.48
C ALA A 7 -0.69 -26.23 -21.18
N LYS A 8 -0.49 -25.11 -20.48
CA LYS A 8 0.81 -24.65 -20.00
C LYS A 8 0.69 -24.16 -18.57
N LEU A 9 1.60 -24.58 -17.70
CA LEU A 9 1.72 -24.08 -16.34
C LEU A 9 3.04 -23.33 -16.19
N GLN A 10 2.98 -22.15 -15.59
CA GLN A 10 4.16 -21.33 -15.27
C GLN A 10 4.21 -21.03 -13.78
N TYR A 11 5.42 -20.91 -13.25
CA TYR A 11 5.68 -20.48 -11.88
C TYR A 11 6.66 -19.31 -11.85
N GLU A 12 6.60 -18.50 -10.81
CA GLU A 12 7.57 -17.46 -10.53
C GLU A 12 8.94 -18.07 -10.23
N ALA A 13 9.89 -17.87 -11.14
CA ALA A 13 11.24 -18.45 -11.09
C ALA A 13 12.35 -17.40 -10.92
N GLY A 14 11.99 -16.12 -10.79
CA GLY A 14 12.93 -15.03 -10.59
C GLY A 14 12.24 -13.71 -10.32
N GLN A 15 13.03 -12.70 -9.94
CA GLN A 15 12.55 -11.42 -9.45
C GLN A 15 13.44 -10.28 -9.99
N ASN A 16 12.84 -9.27 -10.62
CA ASN A 16 13.54 -8.05 -11.02
C ASN A 16 13.21 -6.91 -10.06
N ALA A 17 14.23 -6.33 -9.43
CA ALA A 17 14.05 -5.26 -8.46
C ALA A 17 13.67 -3.93 -9.13
N ALA A 18 12.70 -3.24 -8.57
CA ALA A 18 12.41 -1.83 -8.80
C ALA A 18 12.71 -1.06 -7.51
N GLY A 19 13.50 0.01 -7.63
CA GLY A 19 13.72 0.96 -6.53
C GLY A 19 12.42 1.68 -6.13
N PHE A 20 12.52 2.62 -5.20
CA PHE A 20 11.36 3.43 -4.82
C PHE A 20 10.84 4.23 -6.03
N ILE A 21 9.62 3.93 -6.45
CA ILE A 21 8.90 4.66 -7.47
C ILE A 21 7.58 5.19 -6.92
N LEU A 22 7.10 6.28 -7.51
CA LEU A 22 5.81 6.88 -7.19
C LEU A 22 4.67 5.99 -7.72
N LEU A 23 3.66 5.76 -6.88
CA LEU A 23 2.40 5.15 -7.29
C LEU A 23 1.40 6.21 -7.77
N THR A 24 0.51 5.81 -8.68
CA THR A 24 -0.51 6.68 -9.27
C THR A 24 -1.87 6.38 -8.65
N ASN A 25 -2.62 7.41 -8.28
CA ASN A 25 -4.03 7.31 -7.91
C ASN A 25 -4.89 7.71 -9.13
N ALA A 26 -5.11 6.79 -10.05
CA ALA A 26 -5.81 7.08 -11.30
C ALA A 26 -7.32 7.34 -11.09
N ALA A 27 -7.90 6.74 -10.03
CA ALA A 27 -9.32 6.90 -9.70
C ALA A 27 -9.65 8.23 -8.99
N ALA A 28 -8.63 9.00 -8.59
CA ALA A 28 -8.75 10.20 -7.75
C ALA A 28 -9.56 9.98 -6.45
N ASP A 29 -9.52 8.77 -5.90
CA ASP A 29 -10.23 8.37 -4.68
C ASP A 29 -9.38 8.53 -3.40
N TYR A 30 -8.08 8.80 -3.57
CA TYR A 30 -7.06 8.84 -2.53
C TYR A 30 -6.97 7.57 -1.67
N ILE A 31 -7.48 6.45 -2.17
CA ILE A 31 -7.50 5.14 -1.50
C ILE A 31 -6.65 4.13 -2.26
N ASP A 32 -6.80 4.06 -3.59
CA ASP A 32 -6.15 3.06 -4.43
C ASP A 32 -4.96 3.66 -5.19
N TYR A 33 -3.77 3.13 -4.93
CA TYR A 33 -2.52 3.60 -5.52
C TYR A 33 -1.87 2.46 -6.27
N LYS A 34 -1.79 2.59 -7.59
CA LYS A 34 -1.34 1.55 -8.51
C LYS A 34 0.04 1.87 -9.08
N SER A 35 0.79 0.80 -9.32
CA SER A 35 2.07 0.87 -10.04
C SER A 35 1.85 0.85 -11.56
N ALA A 36 2.94 0.82 -12.32
CA ALA A 36 2.90 0.63 -13.77
C ALA A 36 3.12 -0.83 -14.19
N VAL A 37 3.02 -1.79 -13.26
CA VAL A 37 3.26 -3.22 -13.51
C VAL A 37 2.13 -4.07 -12.93
N ASN A 38 1.82 -5.18 -13.59
CA ASN A 38 0.67 -6.01 -13.21
C ASN A 38 0.89 -6.87 -11.96
N LEU A 39 2.15 -7.22 -11.67
CA LEU A 39 2.47 -8.25 -10.69
C LEU A 39 3.65 -7.83 -9.80
N TRP A 40 3.49 -8.03 -8.50
CA TRP A 40 4.56 -7.98 -7.50
C TRP A 40 4.77 -9.36 -6.88
N SER A 41 6.03 -9.69 -6.61
CA SER A 41 6.39 -10.88 -5.85
C SER A 41 5.94 -10.76 -4.40
N ASN A 42 5.62 -11.90 -3.79
CA ASN A 42 5.47 -12.05 -2.34
C ASN A 42 6.39 -13.13 -1.77
N ARG A 43 7.42 -13.51 -2.53
CA ARG A 43 8.42 -14.46 -2.07
C ARG A 43 9.21 -13.84 -0.91
N ALA A 44 9.53 -14.64 0.10
CA ALA A 44 10.34 -14.18 1.23
C ALA A 44 11.66 -13.55 0.73
N GLY A 45 11.98 -12.35 1.22
CA GLY A 45 13.11 -11.54 0.74
C GLY A 45 12.82 -10.64 -0.47
N TYR A 46 11.69 -10.83 -1.15
CA TYR A 46 11.28 -10.09 -2.36
C TYR A 46 9.90 -9.44 -2.21
N VAL A 47 9.52 -9.12 -0.98
CA VAL A 47 8.26 -8.45 -0.66
C VAL A 47 8.36 -6.94 -0.93
N PRO A 48 7.29 -6.30 -1.42
CA PRO A 48 7.30 -4.86 -1.63
C PRO A 48 7.41 -4.07 -0.31
N SER A 49 8.08 -2.93 -0.38
CA SER A 49 8.25 -1.99 0.73
C SER A 49 7.57 -0.68 0.38
N VAL A 50 6.50 -0.35 1.08
CA VAL A 50 5.66 0.83 0.83
C VAL A 50 6.07 1.92 1.81
N LYS A 51 6.45 3.09 1.28
CA LYS A 51 6.97 4.24 2.01
C LYS A 51 6.33 5.53 1.48
N PRO A 52 5.08 5.85 1.90
CA PRO A 52 4.50 7.15 1.61
C PRO A 52 5.33 8.27 2.20
N ASN A 53 5.27 9.45 1.60
CA ASN A 53 5.79 10.66 2.23
C ASN A 53 5.10 10.82 3.60
N GLY A 54 5.89 11.08 4.64
CA GLY A 54 5.35 11.20 5.99
C GLY A 54 6.37 11.09 7.10
N LEU A 55 6.02 11.62 8.26
CA LEU A 55 6.79 11.55 9.50
C LEU A 55 6.92 10.10 9.97
N ALA A 56 8.13 9.70 10.37
CA ALA A 56 8.46 8.37 10.90
C ALA A 56 8.74 8.39 12.40
N THR A 57 9.54 9.33 12.91
CA THR A 57 9.78 9.51 14.36
C THR A 57 10.08 10.98 14.69
N GLY A 58 9.93 11.39 15.95
CA GLY A 58 10.28 12.73 16.43
C GLY A 58 9.30 13.82 16.00
N GLY A 59 9.82 15.04 15.77
CA GLY A 59 9.04 16.15 15.20
C GLY A 59 8.04 16.79 16.17
N VAL A 60 8.28 16.66 17.47
CA VAL A 60 7.45 17.30 18.51
C VAL A 60 7.59 18.82 18.37
N ILE A 61 6.46 19.51 18.29
CA ILE A 61 6.39 20.97 18.25
C ILE A 61 6.11 21.47 19.66
N THR A 62 6.91 22.40 20.14
CA THR A 62 6.74 23.04 21.45
C THR A 62 6.73 24.56 21.30
N PRO A 63 6.15 25.31 22.26
CA PRO A 63 6.46 26.72 22.39
C PRO A 63 7.97 26.95 22.36
N ALA A 64 8.42 28.02 21.71
CA ALA A 64 9.84 28.33 21.64
C ALA A 64 10.41 28.53 23.05
N ILE A 65 11.53 27.85 23.33
CA ILE A 65 12.24 27.95 24.62
C ILE A 65 12.77 29.37 24.84
N SER A 66 13.05 30.10 23.77
CA SER A 66 13.44 31.52 23.84
C SER A 66 12.39 32.38 24.55
N GLY A 67 11.12 31.93 24.59
CA GLY A 67 10.00 32.70 25.13
C GLY A 67 9.62 33.89 24.25
N THR A 68 10.19 33.99 23.04
CA THR A 68 9.89 35.05 22.09
C THR A 68 8.49 34.86 21.53
N ASN A 69 7.83 35.98 21.23
CA ASN A 69 6.49 35.95 20.68
C ASN A 69 6.44 35.23 19.34
N ASP A 70 5.37 34.47 19.14
CA ASP A 70 4.97 33.92 17.85
C ASP A 70 5.93 32.85 17.29
N LEU A 71 6.84 32.34 18.13
CA LEU A 71 7.83 31.33 17.75
C LEU A 71 7.53 29.95 18.37
N VAL A 72 7.90 28.91 17.64
CA VAL A 72 7.88 27.50 18.10
C VAL A 72 9.21 26.81 17.84
N ASP A 73 9.49 25.78 18.63
CA ASP A 73 10.62 24.87 18.39
C ASP A 73 10.08 23.54 17.86
N VAL A 74 10.85 22.90 16.98
CA VAL A 74 10.58 21.57 16.43
C VAL A 74 11.74 20.65 16.76
N ALA A 75 11.46 19.58 17.51
CA ALA A 75 12.45 18.56 17.79
C ALA A 75 12.91 17.85 16.51
N ALA A 76 14.17 17.38 16.51
CA ALA A 76 14.70 16.58 15.41
C ALA A 76 13.80 15.38 15.08
N LEU A 77 13.77 14.99 13.81
CA LEU A 77 12.82 14.00 13.32
C LEU A 77 13.43 13.10 12.23
N THR A 78 12.73 12.01 11.95
CA THR A 78 12.93 11.25 10.72
C THR A 78 11.63 11.18 9.95
N CYS A 79 11.70 11.21 8.62
CA CYS A 79 10.56 11.11 7.73
C CYS A 79 10.95 10.35 6.46
N TYR A 80 9.97 9.83 5.73
CA TYR A 80 10.19 9.31 4.39
C TYR A 80 9.90 10.41 3.38
N ILE A 81 10.85 10.66 2.48
CA ILE A 81 10.72 11.56 1.33
C ILE A 81 11.11 10.74 0.10
N ALA A 82 10.19 10.61 -0.86
CA ALA A 82 10.41 9.80 -2.06
C ALA A 82 10.86 8.34 -1.75
N GLY A 83 10.35 7.78 -0.66
CA GLY A 83 10.69 6.45 -0.17
C GLY A 83 12.00 6.35 0.64
N VAL A 84 12.79 7.43 0.74
CA VAL A 84 14.06 7.46 1.48
C VAL A 84 13.85 7.97 2.90
N LEU A 85 14.34 7.21 3.89
CA LEU A 85 14.36 7.67 5.28
C LEU A 85 15.36 8.81 5.43
N THR A 86 14.85 10.00 5.73
CA THR A 86 15.61 11.25 5.84
C THR A 86 15.61 11.73 7.29
N SER A 87 16.80 12.06 7.81
CA SER A 87 16.95 12.72 9.10
C SER A 87 16.90 14.23 8.92
N VAL A 88 16.07 14.89 9.72
CA VAL A 88 15.90 16.35 9.73
C VAL A 88 16.32 16.87 11.10
N GLY A 89 17.19 17.87 11.11
CA GLY A 89 17.65 18.51 12.33
C GLY A 89 16.53 19.18 13.10
N ALA A 90 16.74 19.43 14.39
CA ALA A 90 15.83 20.29 15.15
C ALA A 90 15.84 21.70 14.56
N ALA A 91 14.70 22.36 14.60
CA ALA A 91 14.54 23.75 14.20
C ALA A 91 14.09 24.54 15.42
N THR A 92 14.69 25.70 15.64
CA THR A 92 14.41 26.55 16.79
C THR A 92 13.90 27.90 16.32
N ASP A 93 13.01 28.50 17.10
CA ASP A 93 12.53 29.86 16.85
C ASP A 93 11.83 30.01 15.47
N GLU A 94 11.10 28.98 15.05
CA GLU A 94 10.31 28.98 13.81
C GLU A 94 9.12 29.92 13.93
N THR A 95 9.03 30.89 13.02
CA THR A 95 8.03 31.97 13.10
C THR A 95 6.66 31.53 12.59
N CYS A 96 5.64 31.68 13.42
CA CYS A 96 4.24 31.50 13.05
C CYS A 96 3.55 32.86 12.94
N LEU A 97 2.77 33.08 11.88
CA LEU A 97 2.06 34.35 11.69
C LEU A 97 0.74 34.36 12.45
N ARG A 98 0.49 35.42 13.21
CA ARG A 98 -0.82 35.74 13.81
C ARG A 98 -1.75 36.39 12.79
N GLY A 99 -3.02 36.51 13.18
CA GLY A 99 -3.98 37.32 12.43
C GLY A 99 -3.65 38.81 12.44
N VAL A 100 -4.25 39.57 11.53
CA VAL A 100 -3.93 40.98 11.27
C VAL A 100 -5.22 41.81 11.32
N THR A 101 -5.15 43.01 11.92
CA THR A 101 -6.29 43.93 12.06
C THR A 101 -7.51 43.31 12.78
N THR A 102 -8.62 43.09 12.08
CA THR A 102 -9.85 42.50 12.64
C THR A 102 -9.89 40.97 12.51
N ASP A 103 -9.03 40.40 11.67
CA ASP A 103 -8.98 38.98 11.40
C ASP A 103 -8.14 38.28 12.46
N ILE A 104 -8.78 37.79 13.52
CA ILE A 104 -8.11 37.26 14.71
C ILE A 104 -7.66 35.79 14.58
N TYR A 105 -8.18 35.05 13.59
CA TYR A 105 -7.89 33.62 13.40
C TYR A 105 -6.89 33.41 12.28
N ARG A 106 -5.78 32.70 12.54
CA ARG A 106 -4.84 32.24 11.51
C ARG A 106 -4.25 30.88 11.89
N THR A 107 -4.16 29.99 10.90
CA THR A 107 -3.52 28.67 11.07
C THR A 107 -2.20 28.64 10.29
N ASN A 108 -1.15 28.16 10.94
CA ASN A 108 0.16 27.91 10.35
C ASN A 108 0.40 26.40 10.30
N SER A 109 0.78 25.88 9.15
CA SER A 109 1.19 24.48 8.98
C SER A 109 2.70 24.39 9.08
N LEU A 110 3.18 23.53 9.96
CA LEU A 110 4.59 23.17 10.04
C LEU A 110 4.82 21.97 9.14
N THR A 111 5.82 22.09 8.27
CA THR A 111 6.08 21.13 7.21
C THR A 111 7.55 20.71 7.17
N VAL A 112 7.80 19.53 6.61
CA VAL A 112 9.12 19.16 6.09
C VAL A 112 9.09 19.34 4.58
N THR A 113 9.99 20.13 4.03
CA THR A 113 10.15 20.34 2.59
C THR A 113 10.75 19.12 1.90
N SER A 114 10.68 19.05 0.57
CA SER A 114 11.31 17.99 -0.22
C SER A 114 12.83 17.89 -0.04
N GLY A 115 13.49 18.97 0.41
CA GLY A 115 14.90 19.00 0.75
C GLY A 115 15.23 18.49 2.16
N GLY A 116 14.23 18.09 2.96
CA GLY A 116 14.45 17.62 4.34
C GLY A 116 14.73 18.76 5.32
N ALA A 117 14.03 19.88 5.19
CA ALA A 117 14.12 21.02 6.11
C ALA A 117 12.75 21.40 6.66
N ILE A 118 12.70 21.88 7.91
CA ILE A 118 11.49 22.41 8.52
C ILE A 118 11.12 23.75 7.86
N ALA A 119 9.84 23.96 7.61
CA ALA A 119 9.31 25.22 7.13
C ALA A 119 7.90 25.48 7.68
N VAL A 120 7.58 26.75 7.92
CA VAL A 120 6.24 27.18 8.31
C VAL A 120 5.52 27.79 7.11
N VAL A 121 4.34 27.26 6.81
CA VAL A 121 3.43 27.81 5.80
C VAL A 121 2.28 28.48 6.54
N ALA A 122 2.05 29.77 6.29
CA ALA A 122 0.95 30.50 6.92
C ALA A 122 -0.30 30.47 6.04
N GLY A 123 -1.46 30.22 6.65
CA GLY A 123 -2.76 30.44 6.03
C GLY A 123 -3.14 31.92 5.99
N THR A 124 -4.21 32.22 5.26
CA THR A 124 -4.82 33.55 5.26
C THR A 124 -5.66 33.70 6.53
N ASP A 125 -5.56 34.84 7.21
CA ASP A 125 -6.34 35.15 8.41
C ASP A 125 -7.81 35.42 8.12
N HIS A 126 -8.65 35.32 9.16
CA HIS A 126 -10.06 35.69 9.11
C HIS A 126 -10.64 36.03 10.49
N THR A 127 -11.84 36.62 10.51
CA THR A 127 -12.66 36.88 11.70
C THR A 127 -13.34 35.63 12.25
N ALA A 128 -13.26 34.49 11.56
CA ALA A 128 -13.80 33.20 11.99
C ALA A 128 -12.83 32.05 11.71
N VAL A 129 -12.94 30.98 12.49
CA VAL A 129 -12.19 29.73 12.26
C VAL A 129 -12.76 28.99 11.05
N SER A 130 -11.89 28.41 10.24
CA SER A 130 -12.24 27.47 9.19
C SER A 130 -11.41 26.19 9.33
N GLU A 131 -12.03 25.04 9.04
CA GLU A 131 -11.29 23.78 8.89
C GLU A 131 -10.99 23.47 7.42
N THR A 132 -11.52 24.28 6.50
CA THR A 132 -11.33 24.11 5.06
C THR A 132 -9.93 24.57 4.66
N ARG A 133 -9.15 23.67 4.04
CA ARG A 133 -7.82 23.98 3.49
C ARG A 133 -7.90 25.12 2.46
N GLY A 134 -6.96 26.05 2.56
CA GLY A 134 -6.84 27.21 1.65
C GLY A 134 -7.91 28.28 1.83
N ALA A 135 -8.95 28.06 2.64
CA ALA A 135 -9.91 29.08 2.98
C ALA A 135 -9.31 30.09 3.99
N THR A 136 -9.82 31.31 3.97
CA THR A 136 -9.50 32.31 4.99
C THR A 136 -9.88 31.77 6.39
N GLY A 137 -9.01 31.97 7.37
CA GLY A 137 -9.15 31.45 8.73
C GLY A 137 -8.86 29.95 8.85
N GLY A 138 -8.53 29.28 7.75
CA GLY A 138 -8.25 27.85 7.69
C GLY A 138 -6.76 27.50 7.51
N PRO A 139 -6.42 26.21 7.57
CA PRO A 139 -5.07 25.75 7.30
C PRO A 139 -4.67 26.03 5.83
N PRO A 140 -3.42 26.39 5.54
CA PRO A 140 -2.97 26.59 4.16
C PRO A 140 -2.91 25.29 3.37
N TRP A 141 -2.89 25.40 2.05
CA TRP A 141 -2.35 24.36 1.17
C TRP A 141 -0.84 24.23 1.39
N ILE A 142 -0.32 23.01 1.25
CA ILE A 142 1.13 22.74 1.30
C ILE A 142 1.61 22.16 -0.04
N ASP A 143 2.92 22.26 -0.31
CA ASP A 143 3.56 21.69 -1.51
C ASP A 143 3.30 20.17 -1.60
N ASN A 144 3.13 19.65 -2.81
CA ASN A 144 2.85 18.24 -3.09
C ASN A 144 3.93 17.28 -2.58
N ASN A 145 5.16 17.75 -2.43
CA ASN A 145 6.28 16.98 -1.92
C ASN A 145 6.59 17.27 -0.45
N ALA A 146 5.90 18.24 0.17
CA ALA A 146 6.04 18.51 1.59
C ALA A 146 5.32 17.47 2.44
N ILE A 147 5.59 17.49 3.75
CA ILE A 147 4.95 16.64 4.76
C ILE A 147 4.46 17.53 5.88
N GLU A 148 3.17 17.53 6.21
CA GLU A 148 2.69 18.26 7.39
C GLU A 148 3.05 17.51 8.68
N ILE A 149 3.74 18.17 9.61
CA ILE A 149 4.11 17.59 10.91
C ILE A 149 3.29 18.14 12.07
N GLY A 150 2.55 19.22 11.86
CA GLY A 150 1.70 19.86 12.85
C GLY A 150 1.13 21.18 12.38
N GLN A 151 0.27 21.76 13.21
CA GLN A 151 -0.28 23.09 13.00
C GLN A 151 -0.16 23.95 14.27
N VAL A 152 -0.02 25.25 14.09
CA VAL A 152 -0.16 26.26 15.15
C VAL A 152 -1.33 27.16 14.80
N ARG A 153 -2.34 27.20 15.66
CA ARG A 153 -3.61 27.91 15.42
C ARG A 153 -3.77 29.05 16.40
N PHE A 154 -3.77 30.27 15.87
CA PHE A 154 -3.98 31.48 16.66
C PHE A 154 -5.41 31.98 16.57
N ILE A 155 -5.85 32.60 17.67
CA ILE A 155 -7.18 33.20 17.83
C ILE A 155 -7.12 34.68 18.27
N LEU A 156 -5.94 35.30 18.18
CA LEU A 156 -5.64 36.67 18.59
C LEU A 156 -4.62 37.31 17.64
N ILE A 157 -4.68 38.63 17.51
CA ILE A 157 -3.72 39.46 16.75
C ILE A 157 -2.52 39.93 17.58
N ALA A 158 -2.64 39.90 18.92
CA ALA A 158 -1.60 40.41 19.80
C ALA A 158 -0.43 39.44 19.86
N ASN A 159 0.78 39.93 19.57
CA ASN A 159 2.01 39.15 19.67
C ASN A 159 2.19 38.65 21.11
N ALA A 160 2.40 37.35 21.24
CA ALA A 160 2.56 36.67 22.52
C ALA A 160 3.34 35.37 22.30
N ALA A 161 4.00 34.87 23.34
CA ALA A 161 4.59 33.53 23.30
C ALA A 161 3.51 32.50 22.95
N VAL A 162 3.85 31.55 22.08
CA VAL A 162 2.94 30.45 21.70
C VAL A 162 2.67 29.59 22.94
N VAL A 163 1.42 29.15 23.12
CA VAL A 163 1.08 28.22 24.20
C VAL A 163 0.77 26.84 23.65
N ALA A 164 0.99 25.80 24.46
CA ALA A 164 0.82 24.42 24.03
C ALA A 164 -0.60 24.09 23.51
N SER A 165 -1.63 24.80 23.98
CA SER A 165 -3.00 24.62 23.49
C SER A 165 -3.22 25.13 22.05
N GLU A 166 -2.34 25.99 21.53
CA GLU A 166 -2.36 26.48 20.15
C GLU A 166 -1.71 25.48 19.18
N ILE A 167 -0.90 24.54 19.68
CA ILE A 167 -0.18 23.54 18.89
C ILE A 167 -1.06 22.28 18.70
N LYS A 168 -1.18 21.82 17.46
CA LYS A 168 -1.97 20.66 17.06
C LYS A 168 -1.09 19.64 16.31
N GLN A 169 -0.98 18.43 16.86
CA GLN A 169 -0.23 17.31 16.25
C GLN A 169 -0.99 15.99 16.41
N VAL A 170 -2.22 15.95 15.91
CA VAL A 170 -3.01 14.70 15.90
C VAL A 170 -2.77 13.96 14.58
N ASN A 171 -2.29 12.72 14.67
CA ASN A 171 -2.04 11.85 13.51
C ASN A 171 -3.26 11.78 12.58
N GLY A 172 -3.04 11.97 11.29
CA GLY A 172 -4.09 11.91 10.27
C GLY A 172 -5.00 13.13 10.20
N VAL A 173 -4.85 14.10 11.11
CA VAL A 173 -5.64 15.34 11.11
C VAL A 173 -4.75 16.57 10.92
N HIS A 174 -3.68 16.68 11.71
CA HIS A 174 -2.73 17.80 11.67
C HIS A 174 -1.30 17.31 11.38
N GLN A 175 -1.10 16.00 11.24
CA GLN A 175 0.20 15.37 11.07
C GLN A 175 0.11 14.18 10.13
N GLU A 176 0.95 14.19 9.11
CA GLU A 176 1.08 13.16 8.10
C GLU A 176 2.15 12.15 8.51
N ARG A 177 1.67 11.01 8.98
CA ARG A 177 2.49 9.85 9.34
C ARG A 177 2.73 8.97 8.13
N TYR A 178 3.93 8.39 7.97
CA TYR A 178 4.17 7.47 6.84
C TYR A 178 3.35 6.17 6.96
N ASP A 179 3.04 5.75 8.19
CA ASP A 179 2.38 4.51 8.58
C ASP A 179 0.87 4.66 8.84
N TYR A 180 0.28 5.82 8.52
CA TYR A 180 -1.15 6.08 8.68
C TYR A 180 -1.73 6.84 7.48
N PRO A 181 -2.93 6.49 7.00
CA PRO A 181 -3.72 5.32 7.36
C PRO A 181 -3.00 4.01 7.00
N THR A 182 -3.45 2.87 7.52
CA THR A 182 -2.84 1.58 7.17
C THR A 182 -3.30 1.14 5.78
N TRP A 183 -2.56 0.24 5.16
CA TRP A 183 -2.86 -0.24 3.81
C TRP A 183 -2.73 -1.76 3.70
N VAL A 184 -3.33 -2.29 2.64
CA VAL A 184 -3.14 -3.65 2.17
C VAL A 184 -2.35 -3.60 0.88
N VAL A 185 -1.37 -4.49 0.74
CA VAL A 185 -0.63 -4.68 -0.50
C VAL A 185 -1.42 -5.59 -1.43
N GLU A 186 -1.58 -5.15 -2.67
CA GLU A 186 -2.22 -5.90 -3.74
C GLU A 186 -1.15 -6.33 -4.74
N HIS A 187 -0.67 -7.57 -4.59
CA HIS A 187 0.39 -8.14 -5.43
C HIS A 187 -0.02 -8.33 -6.89
N TYR A 188 -1.32 -8.32 -7.14
CA TYR A 188 -1.95 -8.25 -8.45
C TYR A 188 -3.40 -7.83 -8.24
N ASP A 189 -4.02 -7.31 -9.29
CA ASP A 189 -5.43 -6.97 -9.30
C ASP A 189 -6.06 -7.54 -10.57
N VAL A 190 -7.28 -8.07 -10.45
CA VAL A 190 -8.04 -8.58 -11.59
C VAL A 190 -9.49 -8.19 -11.41
N GLU A 191 -9.96 -7.30 -12.28
CA GLU A 191 -11.34 -6.82 -12.28
C GLU A 191 -12.03 -7.29 -13.56
N SER A 192 -13.17 -7.96 -13.42
CA SER A 192 -13.98 -8.47 -14.55
C SER A 192 -13.18 -9.29 -15.58
N GLY A 193 -12.13 -9.99 -15.13
CA GLY A 193 -11.27 -10.80 -15.98
C GLY A 193 -10.11 -10.05 -16.63
N ILE A 194 -9.96 -8.75 -16.38
CA ILE A 194 -8.88 -7.92 -16.90
C ILE A 194 -7.78 -7.77 -15.84
N ILE A 195 -6.54 -8.04 -16.23
CA ILE A 195 -5.38 -7.89 -15.33
C ILE A 195 -5.08 -6.39 -15.13
N GLY A 196 -5.28 -5.93 -13.90
CA GLY A 196 -4.94 -4.60 -13.44
C GLY A 196 -3.48 -4.49 -12.99
N TYR A 197 -3.11 -3.33 -12.48
CA TYR A 197 -1.78 -3.08 -11.91
C TYR A 197 -1.73 -3.49 -10.43
N ALA A 198 -0.58 -4.02 -10.01
CA ALA A 198 -0.28 -4.23 -8.60
C ALA A 198 -0.16 -2.88 -7.88
N GLY A 199 -0.46 -2.83 -6.59
CA GLY A 199 -0.56 -1.57 -5.87
C GLY A 199 -0.80 -1.72 -4.38
N VAL A 200 -1.31 -0.65 -3.78
CA VAL A 200 -1.70 -0.59 -2.38
C VAL A 200 -3.05 0.05 -2.23
N LYS A 201 -3.84 -0.48 -1.30
CA LYS A 201 -5.15 0.05 -0.95
C LYS A 201 -5.16 0.50 0.50
N PHE A 202 -5.33 1.79 0.72
CA PHE A 202 -5.45 2.35 2.07
C PHE A 202 -6.81 2.02 2.69
N ASN A 203 -6.86 1.91 4.02
CA ASN A 203 -8.11 1.67 4.74
C ASN A 203 -8.99 2.92 4.89
N ALA A 204 -8.45 4.10 4.55
CA ALA A 204 -9.14 5.37 4.48
C ALA A 204 -8.46 6.26 3.42
N ALA A 205 -9.21 7.20 2.85
CA ALA A 205 -8.67 8.16 1.89
C ALA A 205 -7.54 8.98 2.52
N LEU A 206 -6.43 9.15 1.80
CA LEU A 206 -5.38 10.08 2.19
C LEU A 206 -5.95 11.51 2.15
N ALA A 207 -5.62 12.30 3.16
CA ALA A 207 -6.14 13.65 3.28
C ALA A 207 -5.64 14.52 2.11
N ALA A 208 -6.56 15.08 1.33
CA ALA A 208 -6.22 15.96 0.21
C ALA A 208 -5.85 17.35 0.72
N ILE A 209 -4.62 17.51 1.22
CA ILE A 209 -4.12 18.75 1.85
C ILE A 209 -3.00 19.44 1.04
N HIS A 210 -2.57 18.84 -0.07
CA HIS A 210 -1.51 19.36 -0.91
C HIS A 210 -2.07 20.05 -2.16
N SER A 211 -1.45 21.16 -2.56
CA SER A 211 -1.77 21.87 -3.80
C SER A 211 -0.67 22.86 -4.19
N GLU A 212 -0.35 22.93 -5.49
CA GLU A 212 0.60 23.90 -6.08
C GLU A 212 -0.09 25.12 -6.72
N ASP A 213 -1.41 25.10 -6.82
CA ASP A 213 -2.22 26.06 -7.59
C ASP A 213 -3.39 26.63 -6.77
N ALA A 214 -3.13 26.79 -5.47
CA ALA A 214 -4.06 27.35 -4.49
C ALA A 214 -5.41 26.60 -4.38
N GLY A 215 -5.40 25.29 -4.63
CA GLY A 215 -6.53 24.39 -4.44
C GLY A 215 -7.33 24.10 -5.72
N SER A 216 -6.85 24.52 -6.89
CA SER A 216 -7.49 24.17 -8.17
C SER A 216 -7.27 22.69 -8.49
N THR A 217 -6.09 22.17 -8.13
CA THR A 217 -5.76 20.75 -8.05
C THR A 217 -5.34 20.43 -6.62
N VAL A 218 -5.88 19.34 -6.10
CA VAL A 218 -5.58 18.87 -4.74
C VAL A 218 -5.02 17.45 -4.80
N ALA A 219 -4.14 17.12 -3.87
CA ALA A 219 -3.57 15.80 -3.75
C ALA A 219 -3.44 15.41 -2.28
N GLY A 220 -3.46 14.10 -2.01
CA GLY A 220 -2.92 13.55 -0.78
C GLY A 220 -1.41 13.37 -0.88
N LYS A 221 -0.77 13.07 0.26
CA LYS A 221 0.66 12.74 0.29
C LYS A 221 1.04 11.69 -0.76
N LEU A 222 2.21 11.87 -1.34
CA LEU A 222 2.74 10.96 -2.36
C LEU A 222 3.08 9.60 -1.77
N VAL A 223 2.78 8.53 -2.52
CA VAL A 223 2.97 7.13 -2.08
C VAL A 223 4.08 6.49 -2.91
N TYR A 224 5.20 6.15 -2.27
CA TYR A 224 6.31 5.47 -2.92
C TYR A 224 6.40 4.00 -2.53
N VAL A 225 6.89 3.17 -3.45
CA VAL A 225 7.09 1.74 -3.21
C VAL A 225 8.34 1.23 -3.93
N SER A 226 9.10 0.36 -3.28
CA SER A 226 10.06 -0.52 -3.96
C SER A 226 9.46 -1.92 -4.02
N TYR A 227 9.61 -2.61 -5.15
CA TYR A 227 9.00 -3.94 -5.34
C TYR A 227 9.86 -4.81 -6.26
N TYR A 228 9.39 -6.04 -6.46
CA TYR A 228 10.03 -7.00 -7.34
C TYR A 228 9.01 -7.54 -8.34
N THR A 229 9.30 -7.43 -9.63
CA THR A 229 8.45 -8.03 -10.67
C THR A 229 8.84 -9.48 -10.91
N PRO A 230 7.88 -10.42 -10.90
CA PRO A 230 8.18 -11.84 -11.10
C PRO A 230 8.53 -12.12 -12.56
N SER A 231 9.58 -12.93 -12.78
CA SER A 231 9.84 -13.60 -14.06
C SER A 231 9.34 -15.03 -14.00
N PHE A 232 8.65 -15.48 -15.04
CA PHE A 232 8.03 -16.80 -15.09
C PHE A 232 8.88 -17.81 -15.85
N ALA A 233 8.91 -19.05 -15.36
CA ALA A 233 9.39 -20.20 -16.10
C ALA A 233 8.26 -21.23 -16.25
N ASP A 234 8.31 -22.00 -17.33
CA ASP A 234 7.35 -23.09 -17.56
C ASP A 234 7.66 -24.27 -16.64
N VAL A 235 6.63 -24.95 -16.16
CA VAL A 235 6.75 -26.31 -15.62
C VAL A 235 6.73 -27.26 -16.82
N PRO A 236 7.85 -27.92 -17.19
CA PRO A 236 7.98 -28.57 -18.50
C PRO A 236 6.94 -29.66 -18.76
N GLN A 237 6.65 -30.48 -17.76
CA GLN A 237 5.67 -31.55 -17.80
C GLN A 237 4.82 -31.48 -16.53
N ALA A 238 3.54 -31.15 -16.68
CA ALA A 238 2.61 -31.09 -15.58
C ALA A 238 1.20 -31.45 -16.01
N ASP A 239 0.41 -31.98 -15.07
CA ASP A 239 -0.99 -32.31 -15.29
C ASP A 239 -1.86 -31.97 -14.06
N ALA A 240 -3.16 -32.26 -14.18
CA ALA A 240 -4.12 -32.21 -13.08
C ALA A 240 -4.16 -30.87 -12.31
N PHE A 241 -3.99 -29.73 -12.99
CA PHE A 241 -4.07 -28.43 -12.34
C PHE A 241 -5.46 -28.22 -11.68
N VAL A 242 -5.43 -27.93 -10.39
CA VAL A 242 -6.59 -27.54 -9.59
C VAL A 242 -6.38 -26.10 -9.12
N ARG A 243 -7.32 -25.23 -9.47
CA ARG A 243 -7.32 -23.84 -9.00
C ARG A 243 -7.70 -23.79 -7.51
N PRO A 244 -7.02 -22.99 -6.66
CA PRO A 244 -7.50 -22.66 -5.33
C PRO A 244 -8.91 -22.07 -5.42
N GLY A 245 -9.87 -22.72 -4.78
CA GLY A 245 -11.29 -22.51 -5.02
C GLY A 245 -12.07 -22.55 -3.71
N GLU A 246 -13.07 -21.69 -3.58
CA GLU A 246 -13.97 -21.75 -2.44
C GLU A 246 -15.01 -22.84 -2.68
N ALA A 247 -15.17 -23.73 -1.70
CA ALA A 247 -16.24 -24.71 -1.65
C ALA A 247 -17.31 -24.26 -0.66
N HIS A 248 -18.57 -24.56 -0.99
CA HIS A 248 -19.72 -24.28 -0.15
C HIS A 248 -20.31 -25.61 0.35
N SER A 249 -20.57 -25.70 1.65
CA SER A 249 -21.28 -26.84 2.24
C SER A 249 -22.58 -26.34 2.87
N VAL A 250 -23.67 -27.05 2.62
CA VAL A 250 -24.98 -26.76 3.19
C VAL A 250 -25.30 -27.79 4.26
N GLY A 251 -25.50 -27.33 5.48
CA GLY A 251 -26.04 -28.12 6.58
C GLY A 251 -27.50 -27.78 6.82
N SER A 252 -28.25 -28.74 7.37
CA SER A 252 -29.61 -28.47 7.84
C SER A 252 -29.88 -29.21 9.13
N LYS A 253 -30.54 -28.53 10.08
CA LYS A 253 -31.03 -29.13 11.32
C LYS A 253 -32.56 -29.02 11.36
N GLN A 254 -33.24 -30.16 11.45
CA GLN A 254 -34.67 -30.16 11.72
C GLN A 254 -34.95 -29.66 13.14
N ILE A 255 -35.91 -28.75 13.26
CA ILE A 255 -36.47 -28.28 14.53
C ILE A 255 -37.98 -28.56 14.53
N TYR A 256 -38.63 -28.56 15.69
CA TYR A 256 -40.08 -28.75 15.71
C TYR A 256 -40.77 -27.64 14.91
N GLY A 257 -41.49 -28.03 13.86
CA GLY A 257 -42.22 -27.13 12.97
C GLY A 257 -41.41 -26.43 11.87
N SER A 258 -40.09 -26.67 11.73
CA SER A 258 -39.29 -26.03 10.68
C SER A 258 -37.91 -26.69 10.44
N VAL A 259 -37.11 -26.15 9.51
CA VAL A 259 -35.72 -26.54 9.24
C VAL A 259 -34.83 -25.31 9.30
N LEU A 260 -33.75 -25.37 10.09
CA LEU A 260 -32.73 -24.34 10.12
C LEU A 260 -31.60 -24.73 9.15
N GLY A 261 -31.41 -23.93 8.10
CA GLY A 261 -30.28 -24.09 7.17
C GLY A 261 -29.04 -23.36 7.67
N SER A 262 -27.86 -23.92 7.38
CA SER A 262 -26.57 -23.25 7.53
C SER A 262 -25.72 -23.45 6.28
N VAL A 263 -24.91 -22.44 5.96
CA VAL A 263 -23.95 -22.50 4.86
C VAL A 263 -22.57 -22.19 5.42
N SER A 264 -21.60 -23.04 5.13
CA SER A 264 -20.18 -22.77 5.40
C SER A 264 -19.42 -22.60 4.08
N LYS A 265 -18.31 -21.87 4.15
CA LYS A 265 -17.43 -21.57 3.01
C LYS A 265 -15.99 -21.84 3.41
N THR A 266 -15.26 -22.61 2.60
CA THR A 266 -13.86 -22.97 2.85
C THR A 266 -13.05 -22.76 1.59
N LEU A 267 -11.87 -22.14 1.70
CA LEU A 267 -10.91 -22.06 0.60
C LEU A 267 -10.10 -23.35 0.53
N ASN A 268 -10.25 -24.08 -0.59
CA ASN A 268 -9.44 -25.26 -0.88
C ASN A 268 -8.10 -24.86 -1.48
N GLN A 269 -7.06 -25.66 -1.20
CA GLN A 269 -5.75 -25.50 -1.82
C GLN A 269 -5.85 -25.75 -3.34
N GLY A 270 -4.98 -25.07 -4.09
CA GLY A 270 -4.72 -25.48 -5.46
C GLY A 270 -3.67 -26.58 -5.51
N GLY A 271 -3.40 -27.08 -6.71
CA GLY A 271 -2.32 -28.03 -6.91
C GLY A 271 -2.16 -28.45 -8.36
N PHE A 272 -1.15 -29.26 -8.61
CA PHE A 272 -0.85 -29.89 -9.90
C PHE A 272 0.14 -31.04 -9.66
N THR A 273 0.29 -31.93 -10.63
CA THR A 273 1.42 -32.88 -10.63
C THR A 273 2.49 -32.33 -11.56
N ALA A 274 3.75 -32.32 -11.13
CA ALA A 274 4.90 -32.09 -11.99
C ALA A 274 5.60 -33.43 -12.25
N TYR A 275 6.03 -33.67 -13.49
CA TYR A 275 6.94 -34.77 -13.81
C TYR A 275 8.36 -34.21 -13.85
N LEU A 276 9.22 -34.79 -13.02
CA LEU A 276 10.56 -34.31 -12.76
C LEU A 276 11.57 -35.10 -13.58
N LEU A 277 12.66 -34.47 -13.97
CA LEU A 277 13.72 -35.16 -14.72
C LEU A 277 14.46 -36.15 -13.83
N GLN A 278 14.82 -35.71 -12.63
CA GLN A 278 15.55 -36.54 -11.66
C GLN A 278 15.05 -36.40 -10.23
N GLY A 279 14.28 -35.36 -9.92
CA GLY A 279 13.72 -35.14 -8.58
C GLY A 279 14.68 -34.50 -7.58
N VAL A 280 15.88 -34.08 -8.00
CA VAL A 280 16.92 -33.58 -7.08
C VAL A 280 17.36 -32.15 -7.38
N THR A 281 17.59 -31.81 -8.65
CA THR A 281 18.05 -30.45 -9.04
C THR A 281 17.07 -29.77 -9.99
N ASP A 282 15.87 -30.30 -10.12
CA ASP A 282 14.80 -29.69 -10.90
C ASP A 282 14.51 -28.31 -10.30
N GLY A 283 14.53 -27.26 -11.15
CA GLY A 283 14.51 -25.88 -10.68
C GLY A 283 13.29 -25.52 -9.82
N LEU A 284 12.16 -26.18 -10.02
CA LEU A 284 10.94 -26.02 -9.22
C LEU A 284 11.14 -26.38 -7.74
N LEU A 285 11.99 -27.39 -7.45
CA LEU A 285 12.23 -27.89 -6.09
C LEU A 285 12.96 -26.87 -5.22
N LEU A 286 13.73 -25.96 -5.82
CA LEU A 286 14.40 -24.86 -5.10
C LEU A 286 13.42 -23.89 -4.44
N TYR A 287 12.14 -23.94 -4.81
CA TYR A 287 11.11 -23.06 -4.33
C TYR A 287 10.10 -23.75 -3.41
N GLU A 288 10.40 -24.94 -2.91
CA GLU A 288 9.61 -25.56 -1.86
C GLU A 288 9.47 -24.62 -0.65
N GLY A 289 8.25 -24.46 -0.16
CA GLY A 289 7.90 -23.56 0.94
C GLY A 289 7.89 -22.06 0.57
N ALA A 290 8.22 -21.69 -0.68
CA ALA A 290 8.17 -20.31 -1.13
C ALA A 290 6.75 -19.88 -1.54
N ASN A 291 6.40 -18.62 -1.25
CA ASN A 291 5.17 -18.01 -1.76
C ASN A 291 5.41 -17.45 -3.16
N LEU A 292 4.75 -18.03 -4.16
CA LEU A 292 4.99 -17.76 -5.58
C LEU A 292 3.70 -17.44 -6.32
N LEU A 293 3.85 -16.74 -7.45
CA LEU A 293 2.80 -16.64 -8.45
C LEU A 293 2.82 -17.82 -9.43
N PHE A 294 1.64 -18.31 -9.80
CA PHE A 294 1.46 -19.34 -10.82
C PHE A 294 0.46 -18.88 -11.88
N LYS A 295 0.76 -19.22 -13.14
CA LYS A 295 -0.15 -19.00 -14.27
C LYS A 295 -0.46 -20.33 -14.94
N PHE A 296 -1.74 -20.69 -14.99
CA PHE A 296 -2.20 -21.86 -15.73
C PHE A 296 -3.00 -21.42 -16.95
N PHE A 297 -2.51 -21.79 -18.14
CA PHE A 297 -3.16 -21.58 -19.42
C PHE A 297 -3.83 -22.89 -19.83
N PRO A 298 -5.18 -22.96 -19.91
CA PRO A 298 -5.87 -24.16 -20.39
C PRO A 298 -5.48 -24.56 -21.81
N ASP A 299 -5.09 -23.58 -22.63
CA ASP A 299 -4.48 -23.74 -23.94
C ASP A 299 -3.35 -22.72 -24.07
N LYS A 300 -2.12 -23.19 -24.34
CA LYS A 300 -0.92 -22.32 -24.44
C LYS A 300 -0.96 -21.34 -25.61
N LEU A 301 -1.83 -21.57 -26.60
CA LEU A 301 -1.99 -20.71 -27.77
C LEU A 301 -2.90 -19.51 -27.48
N ASN A 302 -3.67 -19.56 -26.40
CA ASN A 302 -4.57 -18.48 -26.02
C ASN A 302 -3.96 -17.64 -24.90
N SER A 303 -4.51 -16.43 -24.73
CA SER A 303 -4.04 -15.47 -23.72
C SER A 303 -4.75 -15.63 -22.38
N GLU A 304 -5.87 -16.36 -22.29
CA GLU A 304 -6.57 -16.55 -21.03
C GLU A 304 -5.82 -17.51 -20.10
N TYR A 305 -5.74 -17.12 -18.83
CA TYR A 305 -5.08 -17.93 -17.80
C TYR A 305 -5.75 -17.79 -16.45
N ILE A 306 -5.45 -18.74 -15.58
CA ILE A 306 -5.75 -18.69 -14.16
C ILE A 306 -4.50 -18.21 -13.44
N LEU A 307 -4.62 -17.13 -12.67
CA LEU A 307 -3.56 -16.59 -11.83
C LEU A 307 -3.80 -16.97 -10.37
N THR A 308 -2.77 -17.48 -9.71
CA THR A 308 -2.82 -17.83 -8.28
C THR A 308 -1.54 -17.38 -7.59
N GLN A 309 -1.63 -17.03 -6.31
CA GLN A 309 -0.47 -16.81 -5.45
C GLN A 309 -0.61 -17.65 -4.19
N GLY A 310 0.42 -18.40 -3.84
CA GLY A 310 0.39 -19.25 -2.66
C GLY A 310 1.73 -19.91 -2.35
N ILE A 311 1.81 -20.51 -1.17
CA ILE A 311 2.98 -21.28 -0.74
C ILE A 311 3.01 -22.62 -1.47
N LEU A 312 4.12 -22.91 -2.15
CA LEU A 312 4.36 -24.17 -2.85
C LEU A 312 4.74 -25.27 -1.86
N GLY A 313 3.89 -26.28 -1.70
CA GLY A 313 4.26 -27.55 -1.08
C GLY A 313 4.62 -28.56 -2.15
N ILE A 314 5.60 -29.42 -1.89
CA ILE A 314 6.07 -30.45 -2.82
C ILE A 314 6.13 -31.79 -2.09
N VAL A 315 5.65 -32.85 -2.74
CA VAL A 315 5.83 -34.23 -2.28
C VAL A 315 6.26 -35.07 -3.48
N GLU A 316 7.52 -35.45 -3.53
CA GLU A 316 8.09 -36.27 -4.60
C GLU A 316 7.78 -37.76 -4.44
N SER A 317 7.73 -38.45 -5.58
CA SER A 317 7.60 -39.90 -5.71
C SER A 317 8.63 -40.43 -6.69
N TYR A 318 9.28 -41.53 -6.31
CA TYR A 318 10.34 -42.20 -7.08
C TYR A 318 9.96 -43.65 -7.39
N PRO A 319 8.94 -43.87 -8.24
CA PRO A 319 8.51 -45.21 -8.61
C PRO A 319 9.57 -45.93 -9.47
N ALA A 320 9.66 -47.26 -9.34
CA ALA A 320 10.64 -48.06 -10.08
C ALA A 320 10.22 -48.38 -11.53
N GLY A 321 8.96 -48.13 -11.90
CA GLY A 321 8.39 -48.49 -13.20
C GLY A 321 7.48 -47.44 -13.80
N ASP A 322 7.60 -46.19 -13.33
CA ASP A 322 6.82 -45.03 -13.79
C ASP A 322 7.70 -43.77 -13.69
N GLU A 323 7.20 -42.64 -14.16
CA GLU A 323 7.93 -41.36 -14.15
C GLU A 323 8.12 -40.80 -12.73
N ILE A 324 9.28 -40.17 -12.48
CA ILE A 324 9.51 -39.41 -11.25
C ILE A 324 8.57 -38.21 -11.26
N SER A 325 7.83 -38.03 -10.18
CA SER A 325 6.79 -36.99 -10.12
C SER A 325 6.74 -36.31 -8.76
N ALA A 326 6.13 -35.13 -8.72
CA ALA A 326 5.87 -34.37 -7.52
C ALA A 326 4.41 -33.91 -7.50
N VAL A 327 3.70 -34.23 -6.41
CA VAL A 327 2.42 -33.62 -6.09
C VAL A 327 2.71 -32.23 -5.51
N CYS A 328 2.37 -31.20 -6.27
CA CYS A 328 2.57 -29.81 -5.87
C CYS A 328 1.27 -29.23 -5.32
N THR A 329 1.31 -28.68 -4.10
CA THR A 329 0.17 -27.96 -3.51
C THR A 329 0.41 -26.46 -3.56
N ILE A 330 -0.65 -25.69 -3.80
CA ILE A 330 -0.63 -24.22 -3.79
C ILE A 330 -1.51 -23.76 -2.64
N SER A 331 -0.88 -23.51 -1.49
CA SER A 331 -1.54 -22.99 -0.30
C SER A 331 -1.77 -21.49 -0.42
N ALA A 332 -2.89 -21.12 -1.07
CA ALA A 332 -3.26 -19.75 -1.35
C ALA A 332 -4.08 -19.11 -0.21
N ALA A 333 -3.88 -17.81 0.02
CA ALA A 333 -4.70 -17.02 0.95
C ALA A 333 -5.97 -16.44 0.27
N LYS A 334 -6.02 -16.48 -1.06
CA LYS A 334 -7.14 -16.00 -1.88
C LYS A 334 -7.48 -17.03 -2.95
N GLN A 335 -8.71 -16.97 -3.45
CA GLN A 335 -9.11 -17.77 -4.60
C GLN A 335 -8.24 -17.44 -5.83
N GLY A 336 -7.93 -18.44 -6.65
CA GLY A 336 -7.32 -18.19 -7.94
C GLY A 336 -8.25 -17.39 -8.85
N VAL A 337 -7.73 -16.40 -9.57
CA VAL A 337 -8.53 -15.52 -10.43
C VAL A 337 -8.40 -15.94 -11.90
N ARG A 338 -9.43 -15.69 -12.70
CA ARG A 338 -9.40 -15.93 -14.14
C ARG A 338 -9.10 -14.62 -14.85
N VAL A 339 -8.11 -14.63 -15.73
CA VAL A 339 -7.76 -13.54 -16.63
C VAL A 339 -8.21 -13.94 -18.02
N THR A 340 -9.11 -13.17 -18.62
CA THR A 340 -9.83 -13.52 -19.85
C THR A 340 -9.65 -12.53 -21.00
N GLY A 341 -9.02 -11.38 -20.75
CA GLY A 341 -8.78 -10.34 -21.77
C GLY A 341 -8.19 -9.10 -21.13
#